data_AF-A0A3D4GUC2-F1
#
_entry.id   AF-A0A3D4GUC2-F1
#
_cell.length_a   1.000
_cell.length_b   1.000
_cell.length_c   1.000
_cell.angle_alpha   90.00
_cell.angle_beta   90.00
_cell.angle_gamma   90.00
#
_symmetry.space_group_name_H-M   'P 1'
#
loop_
_entity.id
_entity.type
_entity.pdbx_description
1 polymer ?
#
loop_
_entity_poly.entity_id
_entity_poly.type
_entity_poly.pdbx_seq_one_letter_code
_entity_poly.pdbx_strand_id
1 'polypeptide(L)' 'KEIFSELAAKNKVAPIPFLLEGVGGIQEFNLADGIHPTVAGHRKVAENVWKVLGPLLSDDSQQE' A
#
# COMPACT_ATOMS: atom_id res chain seq x y z
N LYS A 1 13.94 -2.12 5.71
CA LYS A 1 12.84 -1.15 5.88
C LYS A 1 13.22 0.21 5.28
N GLU A 2 14.43 0.70 5.56
CA GLU A 2 14.89 2.03 5.11
C GLU A 2 15.00 2.24 3.58
N ILE A 3 15.36 1.21 2.80
CA ILE A 3 15.58 1.36 1.35
C ILE A 3 14.40 2.00 0.59
N PHE A 4 13.15 1.63 0.92
CA PHE A 4 11.97 2.17 0.23
C PHE A 4 11.68 3.62 0.65
N SER A 5 11.86 3.95 1.93
CA SER A 5 11.71 5.32 2.44
C SER A 5 12.78 6.25 1.86
N GLU A 6 14.03 5.81 1.79
CA GLU A 6 15.14 6.55 1.20
C GLU A 6 14.91 6.81 -0.30
N LEU A 7 14.48 5.79 -1.04
CA LEU A 7 14.15 5.93 -2.45
C LEU A 7 12.95 6.85 -2.67
N ALA A 8 11.92 6.78 -1.82
CA ALA A 8 10.76 7.66 -1.92
C ALA A 8 11.16 9.13 -1.73
N ALA A 9 11.99 9.42 -0.73
CA ALA A 9 12.54 10.76 -0.50
C ALA A 9 13.40 11.24 -1.67
N LYS A 10 14.34 10.39 -2.15
CA LYS A 10 15.24 10.72 -3.28
C LYS A 10 14.47 11.04 -4.56
N ASN A 11 13.39 10.30 -4.85
CA ASN A 11 12.61 10.46 -6.07
C ASN A 11 11.39 11.39 -5.90
N LYS A 12 11.19 11.97 -4.71
CA LYS A 12 10.03 12.83 -4.39
C LYS A 12 8.69 12.17 -4.69
N VAL A 13 8.55 10.90 -4.32
CA VAL A 13 7.30 10.13 -4.49
C VAL A 13 6.71 9.80 -3.13
N ALA A 14 5.38 9.71 -3.05
CA ALA A 14 4.70 9.32 -1.84
C ALA A 14 4.94 7.83 -1.52
N PRO A 15 5.44 7.48 -0.32
CA PRO A 15 5.67 6.09 0.06
C PRO A 15 4.38 5.42 0.58
N ILE A 16 4.18 4.15 0.21
CA ILE A 16 3.30 3.23 0.95
C ILE A 16 4.18 2.50 1.98
N PRO A 17 4.05 2.77 3.30
CA PRO A 17 4.99 2.25 4.31
C PRO A 17 5.06 0.72 4.33
N PHE A 18 3.92 0.05 4.16
CA PHE A 18 3.86 -1.39 4.00
C PHE A 18 2.61 -1.82 3.23
N LEU A 19 2.78 -2.44 2.06
CA LEU A 19 1.69 -2.82 1.17
C LEU A 19 0.73 -3.85 1.80
N LEU A 20 1.29 -4.85 2.49
CA LEU A 20 0.57 -5.98 3.07
C LEU A 20 0.22 -5.76 4.55
N GLU A 21 0.18 -4.51 5.01
CA GLU A 21 -0.21 -4.17 6.38
C GLU A 21 -1.61 -4.76 6.70
N GLY A 22 -1.68 -5.57 7.75
CA GLY A 22 -2.91 -6.27 8.12
C GLY A 22 -3.38 -7.33 7.12
N VAL A 23 -2.50 -7.81 6.23
CA VAL A 23 -2.79 -8.85 5.24
C VAL A 23 -1.81 -10.02 5.35
N GLY A 24 -0.51 -9.77 5.19
CA GLY A 24 0.48 -10.85 5.07
C GLY A 24 0.53 -11.77 6.29
N GLY A 25 0.45 -13.09 6.07
CA GLY A 25 0.50 -14.11 7.13
C GLY A 25 -0.77 -14.25 7.97
N ILE A 26 -1.83 -13.49 7.68
CA ILE A 26 -3.14 -13.63 8.34
C ILE A 26 -3.98 -14.62 7.55
N GLN A 27 -4.32 -15.76 8.16
CA GLN A 27 -5.00 -16.87 7.49
C GLN A 27 -6.29 -16.46 6.76
N GLU A 28 -7.09 -15.56 7.34
CA GLU A 28 -8.33 -15.08 6.71
C GLU A 28 -8.09 -14.29 5.42
N PHE A 29 -6.93 -13.64 5.31
CA PHE A 29 -6.59 -12.76 4.20
C PHE A 29 -5.59 -13.35 3.22
N ASN A 30 -5.15 -14.60 3.40
CA ASN A 30 -4.24 -15.29 2.48
C ASN A 30 -4.82 -16.63 1.99
N LEU A 31 -4.39 -17.06 0.80
CA LEU A 31 -4.63 -18.39 0.25
C LEU A 31 -3.94 -19.45 1.13
N ALA A 32 -4.17 -20.73 0.79
CA ALA A 32 -3.62 -21.85 1.55
C ALA A 32 -2.08 -21.86 1.63
N ASP A 33 -1.39 -21.15 0.73
CA ASP A 33 0.06 -20.96 0.77
C ASP A 33 0.56 -19.94 1.82
N GLY A 34 -0.36 -19.19 2.44
CA GLY A 34 -0.07 -18.23 3.50
C GLY A 34 0.58 -16.92 3.04
N ILE A 35 0.76 -16.69 1.73
CA ILE A 35 1.47 -15.51 1.20
C ILE A 35 0.71 -14.73 0.12
N HIS A 36 -0.22 -15.36 -0.58
CA HIS A 36 -1.01 -14.69 -1.61
C HIS A 36 -2.36 -14.24 -1.05
N PRO A 37 -2.78 -12.98 -1.23
CA PRO A 37 -4.03 -12.51 -0.66
C PRO A 37 -5.29 -13.21 -1.22
N THR A 38 -6.30 -13.41 -0.39
CA THR A 38 -7.66 -13.78 -0.83
C THR A 38 -8.37 -12.56 -1.47
N VAL A 39 -9.62 -12.73 -1.93
CA VAL A 39 -10.47 -11.59 -2.35
C VAL A 39 -10.62 -10.55 -1.23
N ALA A 40 -10.81 -11.00 0.00
CA ALA A 40 -10.89 -10.11 1.17
C ALA A 40 -9.53 -9.46 1.46
N GLY A 41 -8.44 -10.21 1.33
CA GLY A 41 -7.08 -9.69 1.47
C GLY A 41 -6.77 -8.61 0.43
N HIS A 42 -7.13 -8.82 -0.82
CA HIS A 42 -6.95 -7.82 -1.89
C HIS A 42 -7.74 -6.53 -1.64
N ARG A 43 -8.95 -6.60 -1.06
CA ARG A 43 -9.70 -5.41 -0.66
C ARG A 43 -8.91 -4.57 0.36
N LYS A 44 -8.29 -5.21 1.35
CA LYS A 44 -7.41 -4.53 2.33
C LYS A 44 -6.14 -3.96 1.71
N VAL A 45 -5.51 -4.69 0.78
CA VAL A 45 -4.36 -4.17 0.03
C VAL A 45 -4.76 -2.89 -0.73
N ALA A 46 -5.92 -2.89 -1.38
CA ALA A 46 -6.43 -1.70 -2.06
C ALA A 46 -6.70 -0.54 -1.09
N GLU A 47 -7.26 -0.79 0.10
CA GLU A 47 -7.42 0.22 1.15
C GLU A 47 -6.08 0.81 1.61
N ASN A 48 -5.04 -0.01 1.77
CA ASN A 48 -3.69 0.46 2.12
C ASN A 48 -3.09 1.38 1.05
N VAL A 49 -3.27 1.03 -0.23
CA VAL A 49 -2.87 1.87 -1.37
C VAL A 49 -3.68 3.17 -1.39
N TRP A 50 -5.00 3.08 -1.20
CA TRP A 50 -5.91 4.21 -1.30
C TRP A 50 -5.68 5.28 -0.22
N LYS A 51 -5.26 4.89 0.99
CA LYS A 51 -4.87 5.85 2.04
C LYS A 51 -3.78 6.82 1.60
N VAL A 52 -2.91 6.41 0.68
CA VAL A 52 -1.83 7.24 0.13
C VAL A 52 -2.27 7.88 -1.19
N LEU A 53 -2.86 7.10 -2.11
CA LEU A 53 -3.22 7.58 -3.45
C LEU A 53 -4.40 8.55 -3.43
N GLY A 54 -5.43 8.32 -2.61
CA GLY A 54 -6.65 9.12 -2.57
C GLY A 54 -6.39 10.61 -2.31
N PRO A 55 -5.62 10.97 -1.27
CA PRO A 55 -5.22 12.37 -1.02
C PRO A 55 -4.48 12.99 -2.20
N LEU A 56 -3.55 12.27 -2.84
CA LEU A 56 -2.77 12.79 -3.99
C LEU A 56 -3.64 13.10 -5.21
N LEU A 57 -4.75 12.37 -5.38
CA LEU A 57 -5.71 12.60 -6.47
C LEU A 57 -6.76 13.66 -6.13
N SER A 58 -6.97 13.93 -4.84
CA SER A 58 -7.95 14.93 -4.37
C SER A 58 -7.33 16.30 -4.16
N ASP A 59 -6.00 16.37 -4.16
CA ASP A 59 -5.26 17.61 -4.02
C ASP A 59 -5.08 18.27 -5.40
N ASP A 60 -6.04 19.11 -5.78
CA ASP A 60 -6.02 19.92 -7.02
C ASP A 60 -4.86 20.94 -7.05
N SER A 61 -4.09 21.07 -5.96
CA SER A 61 -2.99 22.03 -5.82
C SER A 61 -1.72 21.68 -6.61
N GLN A 62 -1.68 20.53 -7.28
CA GLN A 62 -0.55 20.06 -8.09
C GLN A 62 -0.81 20.08 -9.61
N GLN A 63 -1.93 20.67 -10.05
CA GLN A 63 -2.12 21.00 -11.47
C GLN A 63 -1.49 22.37 -11.78
N GLU A 64 -0.18 22.39 -11.98
CA GLU A 64 0.54 23.46 -12.69
C GLU A 64 1.24 22.89 -13.94
#